data_AF-A0A931AT19-F1
#
_entry.id   AF-A0A931AT19-F1
#
_cell.length_a   1.000
_cell.length_b   1.000
_cell.length_c   1.000
_cell.angle_alpha   90.00
_cell.angle_beta   90.00
_cell.angle_gamma   90.00
#
_symmetry.space_group_name_H-M   'P 1'
#
loop_
_entity.id
_entity.type
_entity.pdbx_description
1 polymer ?
#
loop_
_entity_poly.entity_id
_entity_poly.type
_entity_poly.pdbx_seq_one_letter_code
_entity_poly.pdbx_strand_id
1 'polypeptide(L)'
;MRKFLLGIILSMVILVLGFGIFVIGGLKFAEKMIMGGENYYVQITTDGEKEEAKGDRNEVTIQYQYTLPGYDKNGSEKTLIFNGQQPRPLRKGAYLKVTWNEHKGVTSYEEVKQKDIPKLAKEKLSKGIDENGKNR
;
A
#
# COMPACT_ATOMS: atom_id res chain seq x y z
N MET A 1 -18.72 -28.44 47.62
CA MET A 1 -17.61 -28.88 46.75
C MET A 1 -18.01 -29.01 45.27
N ARG A 2 -19.01 -29.83 44.88
CA ARG A 2 -19.40 -30.01 43.45
C ARG A 2 -19.74 -28.70 42.70
N LYS A 3 -20.47 -27.78 43.36
CA LYS A 3 -20.85 -26.45 42.81
C LYS A 3 -19.63 -25.52 42.61
N PHE A 4 -18.60 -25.71 43.44
CA PHE A 4 -17.36 -24.92 43.41
C PHE A 4 -16.44 -25.41 42.28
N LEU A 5 -16.36 -26.73 42.08
CA LEU A 5 -15.66 -27.34 40.94
C LEU A 5 -16.29 -26.96 39.60
N LEU A 6 -17.62 -26.94 39.50
CA LEU A 6 -18.33 -26.47 38.31
C LEU A 6 -18.02 -25.01 37.97
N GLY A 7 -17.92 -24.14 38.99
CA GLY A 7 -17.55 -22.73 38.78
C GLY A 7 -16.12 -22.56 38.26
N ILE A 8 -15.17 -23.37 38.75
CA ILE A 8 -13.77 -23.36 38.27
C ILE A 8 -13.68 -23.87 36.83
N ILE A 9 -14.39 -24.96 36.50
CA ILE A 9 -14.41 -25.50 35.13
C ILE A 9 -15.00 -24.48 34.17
N LEU A 10 -16.10 -23.82 34.54
CA LEU A 10 -16.73 -22.82 33.71
C LEU A 10 -15.83 -21.58 33.51
N SER A 11 -15.12 -21.13 34.55
CA SER A 11 -14.19 -20.00 34.42
C SER A 11 -12.99 -20.36 33.53
N MET A 12 -12.47 -21.59 33.63
CA MET A 12 -11.38 -22.06 32.74
C MET A 12 -11.82 -22.10 31.28
N VAL A 13 -13.05 -22.56 31.00
CA VAL A 13 -13.59 -22.58 29.63
C VAL A 13 -13.69 -21.16 29.07
N ILE A 14 -14.19 -20.20 29.84
CA ILE A 14 -14.29 -18.80 29.41
C ILE A 14 -12.90 -18.20 29.18
N LEU A 15 -11.91 -18.52 30.02
CA LEU A 15 -10.55 -18.02 29.91
C LEU A 15 -9.84 -18.57 28.66
N VAL A 16 -10.00 -19.88 28.38
CA VAL A 16 -9.48 -20.51 27.16
C VAL A 16 -10.15 -19.96 25.90
N LEU A 17 -11.47 -19.76 25.92
CA LEU A 17 -12.19 -19.17 24.79
C LEU A 17 -11.77 -17.71 24.56
N GLY A 18 -11.67 -16.91 25.62
CA GLY A 18 -11.23 -15.52 25.56
C GLY A 18 -9.79 -15.39 25.06
N PHE A 19 -8.88 -16.25 25.54
CA PHE A 19 -7.50 -16.31 25.06
C PHE A 19 -7.43 -16.74 23.59
N GLY A 20 -8.23 -17.73 23.18
CA GLY A 20 -8.33 -18.15 21.78
C GLY A 20 -8.77 -17.01 20.85
N ILE A 21 -9.79 -16.25 21.23
CA ILE A 21 -10.25 -15.08 20.46
C ILE A 21 -9.15 -14.01 20.39
N PHE A 22 -8.46 -13.74 21.50
CA PHE A 22 -7.37 -12.78 21.56
C PHE A 22 -6.20 -13.17 20.64
N VAL A 23 -5.77 -14.44 20.66
CA VAL A 23 -4.69 -14.95 19.81
C VAL A 23 -5.08 -14.87 18.32
N ILE A 24 -6.29 -15.28 17.95
CA ILE A 24 -6.76 -15.23 16.56
C ILE A 24 -6.88 -13.78 16.07
N GLY A 25 -7.41 -12.88 16.90
CA GLY A 25 -7.49 -11.44 16.61
C GLY A 25 -6.11 -10.82 16.42
N GLY A 26 -5.17 -11.15 17.31
CA GLY A 26 -3.78 -10.71 17.23
C GLY A 26 -3.06 -11.19 15.97
N LEU A 27 -3.23 -12.47 15.59
CA LEU A 27 -2.67 -13.01 14.35
C LEU A 27 -3.19 -12.30 13.11
N LYS A 28 -4.51 -12.11 12.99
CA LYS A 28 -5.10 -11.42 11.83
C LYS A 28 -4.66 -9.95 11.73
N PHE A 29 -4.49 -9.30 12.88
CA PHE A 29 -3.97 -7.94 12.94
C PHE A 29 -2.50 -7.87 12.49
N ALA A 30 -1.68 -8.79 12.97
CA ALA A 30 -0.28 -8.93 12.56
C ALA A 30 -0.15 -9.26 11.06
N GLU A 31 -0.96 -10.18 10.52
CA GLU A 31 -0.99 -10.48 9.09
C GLU A 31 -1.36 -9.25 8.25
N LYS A 32 -2.34 -8.46 8.69
CA LYS A 32 -2.69 -7.22 8.00
C LYS A 32 -1.55 -6.19 8.02
N MET A 33 -0.81 -6.09 9.13
CA MET A 33 0.37 -5.21 9.23
C MET A 33 1.56 -5.72 8.41
N ILE A 34 1.79 -7.03 8.35
CA ILE A 34 2.99 -7.63 7.74
C ILE A 34 2.79 -7.95 6.24
N MET A 35 1.59 -8.37 5.86
CA MET A 35 1.24 -8.81 4.50
C MET A 35 0.25 -7.88 3.78
N GLY A 36 -0.54 -7.10 4.52
CA GLY A 36 -1.47 -6.13 3.93
C GLY A 36 -0.77 -4.83 3.49
N GLY A 37 -1.44 -4.06 2.63
CA GLY A 37 -1.02 -2.72 2.27
C GLY A 37 -2.23 -1.84 1.99
N GLU A 38 -2.06 -0.55 2.20
CA GLU A 38 -3.02 0.47 1.86
C GLU A 38 -2.90 0.81 0.38
N ASN A 39 -4.03 1.07 -0.28
CA ASN A 39 -4.04 1.45 -1.67
C ASN A 39 -4.05 2.97 -1.82
N TYR A 40 -3.08 3.47 -2.57
CA TYR A 40 -2.97 4.86 -3.00
C TYR A 40 -3.05 4.93 -4.52
N TYR A 41 -3.47 6.08 -5.04
CA TYR A 41 -3.58 6.32 -6.47
C TYR A 41 -2.65 7.47 -6.85
N VAL A 42 -1.82 7.26 -7.86
CA VAL A 42 -0.87 8.25 -8.40
C VAL A 42 -1.12 8.48 -9.88
N GLN A 43 -0.64 9.61 -10.39
CA GLN A 43 -0.51 9.86 -11.83
C GLN A 43 0.98 10.01 -12.17
N ILE A 44 1.43 9.34 -13.23
CA ILE A 44 2.81 9.47 -13.70
C ILE A 44 2.98 10.83 -14.38
N THR A 45 3.65 11.77 -13.72
CA THR A 45 3.88 13.13 -14.20
C THR A 45 5.30 13.38 -14.70
N THR A 46 6.25 12.50 -14.39
CA THR A 46 7.67 12.60 -14.77
C THR A 46 8.11 11.34 -15.51
N ASP A 47 9.30 11.35 -16.12
CA ASP A 47 9.90 10.14 -16.70
C ASP A 47 10.52 9.22 -15.62
N GLY A 48 10.57 9.68 -14.36
CA GLY A 48 11.33 9.05 -13.29
C GLY A 48 12.82 9.39 -13.37
N GLU A 49 13.52 9.17 -12.27
CA GLU A 49 14.98 9.27 -12.18
C GLU A 49 15.61 7.96 -12.63
N LYS A 50 16.49 8.02 -13.65
CA LYS A 50 17.17 6.84 -14.16
C LYS A 50 18.27 6.42 -13.18
N GLU A 51 18.21 5.20 -12.69
CA GLU A 51 19.21 4.59 -11.82
C GLU A 51 19.83 3.34 -12.47
N GLU A 52 21.13 3.15 -12.25
CA GLU A 52 21.84 1.93 -12.60
C GLU A 52 21.97 1.05 -11.35
N ALA A 53 21.13 0.02 -11.25
CA ALA A 53 21.20 -0.96 -10.18
C ALA A 53 22.23 -2.03 -10.55
N LYS A 54 23.29 -2.17 -9.75
CA LYS A 54 24.24 -3.27 -9.88
C LYS A 54 23.71 -4.48 -9.13
N GLY A 55 23.41 -5.56 -9.84
CA GLY A 55 23.11 -6.85 -9.25
C GLY A 55 24.38 -7.57 -8.76
N ASP A 56 24.19 -8.63 -7.97
CA ASP A 56 25.27 -9.41 -7.33
C ASP A 56 26.27 -10.05 -8.32
N ARG A 57 25.93 -10.12 -9.61
CA ARG A 57 26.76 -10.73 -10.68
C ARG A 57 27.39 -9.70 -11.64
N ASN A 58 27.55 -8.44 -11.23
CA ASN A 58 27.95 -7.32 -12.10
C ASN A 58 26.96 -7.03 -13.25
N GLU A 59 25.74 -7.57 -13.21
CA GLU A 59 24.68 -7.20 -14.14
C GLU A 59 24.17 -5.80 -13.79
N VAL A 60 24.32 -4.86 -14.73
CA VAL A 60 23.76 -3.52 -14.60
C VAL A 60 22.33 -3.53 -15.12
N THR A 61 21.37 -3.30 -14.23
CA THR A 61 19.96 -3.14 -14.59
C THR A 61 19.59 -1.67 -14.52
N ILE A 62 19.03 -1.15 -15.61
CA ILE A 62 18.46 0.20 -15.62
C ILE A 62 17.10 0.16 -14.93
N GLN A 63 16.90 1.01 -13.93
CA GLN A 63 15.63 1.22 -13.26
C GLN A 63 15.25 2.69 -13.33
N TYR A 64 13.96 2.98 -13.19
CA TYR A 64 13.44 4.35 -13.13
C TYR A 64 12.71 4.54 -11.81
N GLN A 65 13.24 5.38 -10.93
CA GLN A 65 12.66 5.68 -9.64
C GLN A 65 11.65 6.83 -9.75
N TYR A 66 10.54 6.71 -9.05
CA TYR A 66 9.48 7.70 -9.00
C TYR A 66 9.27 8.14 -7.56
N THR A 67 9.18 9.45 -7.36
CA THR A 67 8.71 10.08 -6.12
C THR A 67 7.49 10.93 -6.47
N LEU A 68 6.30 10.42 -6.17
CA LEU A 68 5.04 11.03 -6.61
C LEU A 68 4.05 11.17 -5.44
N PRO A 69 3.25 12.26 -5.40
CA PRO A 69 2.13 12.34 -4.48
C PRO A 69 1.04 11.34 -4.89
N GLY A 70 0.58 10.55 -3.92
CA GLY A 70 -0.51 9.61 -4.07
C GLY A 70 -1.64 9.88 -3.09
N TYR A 71 -2.85 9.50 -3.47
CA TYR A 71 -4.04 9.74 -2.66
C TYR A 71 -4.77 8.43 -2.37
N ASP A 72 -5.13 8.20 -1.11
CA ASP A 72 -5.97 7.06 -0.74
C ASP A 72 -7.43 7.26 -1.21
N LYS A 73 -8.29 6.26 -0.99
CA LYS A 73 -9.72 6.34 -1.33
C LYS A 73 -10.47 7.52 -0.69
N ASN A 74 -9.95 8.07 0.41
CA ASN A 74 -10.53 9.19 1.17
C ASN A 74 -9.94 10.54 0.72
N GLY A 75 -8.95 10.55 -0.18
CA GLY A 75 -8.23 11.74 -0.62
C GLY A 75 -7.11 12.19 0.31
N SER A 76 -6.67 11.32 1.23
CA SER A 76 -5.50 11.55 2.10
C SER A 76 -4.23 11.41 1.29
N GLU A 77 -3.32 12.37 1.41
CA GLU A 77 -2.07 12.42 0.65
C GLU A 77 -0.96 11.59 1.29
N LYS A 78 -0.14 10.95 0.45
CA LYS A 78 1.12 10.32 0.83
C LYS A 78 2.12 10.41 -0.32
N THR A 79 3.36 10.78 -0.05
CA THR A 79 4.45 10.66 -1.01
C THR A 79 4.84 9.19 -1.16
N LEU A 80 4.77 8.66 -2.38
CA LEU A 80 5.15 7.29 -2.71
C LEU A 80 6.45 7.26 -3.50
N ILE A 81 7.36 6.39 -3.06
CA ILE A 81 8.66 6.15 -3.70
C ILE A 81 8.66 4.71 -4.21
N PHE A 82 8.89 4.53 -5.51
CA PHE A 82 8.88 3.19 -6.14
C PHE A 82 9.63 3.17 -7.47
N ASN A 83 10.06 1.97 -7.87
CA ASN A 83 10.77 1.75 -9.14
C ASN A 83 9.86 1.19 -10.24
N GLY A 84 10.13 1.58 -11.47
CA GLY A 84 9.60 0.95 -12.68
C GLY A 84 9.92 -0.54 -12.75
N GLN A 85 8.96 -1.36 -13.14
CA GLN A 85 9.10 -2.82 -13.30
C GLN A 85 9.84 -3.20 -14.59
N GLN A 86 10.13 -2.23 -15.46
CA GLN A 86 10.73 -2.42 -16.76
C GLN A 86 11.93 -1.47 -16.90
N PRO A 87 12.95 -1.80 -17.71
CA PRO A 87 14.10 -0.93 -17.97
C PRO A 87 13.76 0.23 -18.92
N ARG A 88 12.59 0.83 -18.74
CA ARG A 88 12.07 1.98 -19.50
C ARG A 88 11.12 2.79 -18.62
N PRO A 89 10.97 4.11 -18.86
CA PRO A 89 10.02 4.94 -18.14
C PRO A 89 8.60 4.40 -18.22
N LEU A 90 7.84 4.59 -17.14
CA LEU A 90 6.39 4.45 -17.13
C LEU A 90 5.77 5.51 -18.03
N ARG A 91 4.61 5.17 -18.61
CA ARG A 91 3.91 6.06 -19.54
C ARG A 91 3.41 7.30 -18.80
N LYS A 92 3.86 8.49 -19.20
CA LYS A 92 3.32 9.77 -18.70
C LYS A 92 1.80 9.82 -18.85
N GLY A 93 1.14 10.35 -17.83
CA GLY A 93 -0.31 10.42 -17.73
C GLY A 93 -1.01 9.11 -17.38
N ALA A 94 -0.29 7.99 -17.24
CA ALA A 94 -0.87 6.77 -16.69
C ALA A 94 -1.25 6.96 -15.22
N TYR A 95 -2.33 6.31 -14.80
CA TYR A 95 -2.74 6.24 -13.40
C TYR A 95 -2.37 4.88 -12.85
N LEU A 96 -1.78 4.86 -11.65
CA LEU A 96 -1.46 3.62 -10.97
C LEU A 96 -2.24 3.52 -9.66
N LYS A 97 -2.66 2.30 -9.34
CA LYS A 97 -3.02 1.90 -7.98
C LYS A 97 -1.78 1.26 -7.36
N VAL A 98 -1.29 1.87 -6.29
CA VAL A 98 -0.07 1.50 -5.59
C VAL A 98 -0.44 0.91 -4.23
N THR A 99 0.09 -0.27 -3.92
CA THR A 99 -0.03 -0.86 -2.59
C THR A 99 1.16 -0.46 -1.75
N TRP A 100 0.89 0.24 -0.65
CA TRP A 100 1.89 0.73 0.30
C TRP A 100 1.73 0.02 1.64
N ASN A 101 2.83 -0.52 2.15
CA ASN A 101 2.89 -1.11 3.48
C ASN A 101 3.79 -0.25 4.37
N GLU A 102 3.40 -0.08 5.62
CA GLU A 102 4.09 0.78 6.58
C GLU A 102 5.56 0.37 6.83
N HIS A 103 5.86 -0.92 6.77
CA HIS A 103 7.20 -1.46 7.01
C HIS A 103 8.02 -1.70 5.75
N LYS A 104 7.37 -1.84 4.58
CA LYS A 104 8.01 -2.21 3.31
C LYS A 104 8.02 -1.11 2.26
N GLY A 105 7.31 -0.01 2.49
CA GLY A 105 7.07 1.00 1.46
C GLY A 105 6.14 0.48 0.36
N VAL A 106 6.40 0.88 -0.88
CA VAL A 106 5.61 0.39 -2.03
C VAL A 106 5.94 -1.07 -2.32
N THR A 107 4.94 -1.95 -2.22
CA THR A 107 5.10 -3.39 -2.45
C THR A 107 4.65 -3.83 -3.83
N SER A 108 3.70 -3.11 -4.43
CA SER A 108 3.23 -3.38 -5.79
C SER A 108 2.52 -2.17 -6.38
N TYR A 109 2.33 -2.20 -7.70
CA TYR A 109 1.43 -1.29 -8.38
C TYR A 109 0.88 -1.93 -9.65
N GLU A 110 -0.28 -1.42 -10.08
CA GLU A 110 -0.94 -1.80 -11.31
C GLU A 110 -1.48 -0.55 -12.02
N GLU A 111 -1.44 -0.54 -13.35
CA GLU A 111 -2.08 0.53 -14.13
C GLU A 111 -3.61 0.40 -14.07
N VAL A 112 -4.29 1.50 -13.78
CA VAL A 112 -5.75 1.56 -13.67
C VAL A 112 -6.32 2.64 -14.58
N LYS A 113 -7.58 2.49 -14.98
CA LYS A 113 -8.27 3.54 -15.74
C LYS A 113 -8.72 4.64 -14.79
N GLN A 114 -8.76 5.88 -15.26
CA GLN A 114 -9.20 7.03 -14.48
C GLN A 114 -10.63 6.88 -13.90
N LYS A 115 -11.48 6.06 -14.52
CA LYS A 115 -12.84 5.76 -14.05
C LYS A 115 -12.89 4.82 -12.83
N ASP A 116 -11.82 4.04 -12.62
CA ASP A 116 -11.73 3.05 -11.55
C ASP A 116 -11.08 3.66 -10.28
N ILE A 117 -10.67 4.94 -10.35
CA ILE A 117 -10.11 5.69 -9.23
C ILE A 117 -11.26 6.23 -8.34
N PRO A 118 -11.19 6.06 -7.01
CA PRO A 118 -12.15 6.65 -6.08
C PRO A 118 -12.30 8.15 -6.30
N LYS A 119 -13.54 8.65 -6.20
CA LYS A 119 -13.90 10.03 -6.52
C LYS A 119 -13.01 11.08 -5.82
N LEU A 120 -12.78 10.92 -4.52
CA LEU A 120 -11.97 11.87 -3.73
C LEU A 120 -10.48 11.84 -4.15
N ALA A 121 -9.92 10.65 -4.38
CA ALA A 121 -8.55 10.52 -4.90
C ALA A 121 -8.43 11.18 -6.28
N LYS A 122 -9.41 10.94 -7.15
CA LYS A 122 -9.46 11.51 -8.51
C LYS A 122 -9.53 13.04 -8.48
N GLU A 123 -10.36 13.61 -7.61
CA GLU A 123 -10.46 15.06 -7.43
C GLU A 123 -9.14 15.68 -6.98
N LYS A 124 -8.40 15.01 -6.08
CA LYS A 124 -7.08 15.45 -5.64
C LYS A 124 -6.04 15.37 -6.76
N LEU A 125 -6.00 14.27 -7.50
CA LEU A 125 -5.11 14.10 -8.66
C LEU A 125 -5.38 15.17 -9.74
N SER A 126 -6.65 15.53 -9.99
CA SER A 126 -7.00 16.56 -10.96
C SER A 126 -6.61 17.99 -10.52
N LYS A 127 -6.50 18.25 -9.22
CA LYS A 127 -6.16 19.59 -8.70
C LYS A 127 -4.66 19.89 -8.71
N GLY A 128 -3.82 18.86 -8.85
CA GLY A 128 -2.38 19.00 -9.05
C GLY A 128 -1.98 19.35 -10.49
N ILE A 129 -2.92 19.27 -11.43
CA ILE A 129 -2.73 19.62 -12.83
C ILE A 129 -3.56 20.88 -13.07
N ASP A 130 -2.93 21.99 -13.45
CA ASP A 130 -3.70 23.16 -13.86
C ASP A 130 -4.54 22.83 -15.12
N GLU A 131 -5.54 23.65 -15.40
CA GLU A 131 -6.46 23.50 -16.54
C GLU A 131 -5.77 23.47 -17.92
N ASN A 132 -4.44 23.62 -17.97
CA ASN A 132 -3.59 23.54 -19.15
C ASN A 132 -2.61 22.35 -19.16
N GLY A 133 -2.73 21.39 -18.24
CA GLY A 133 -1.91 20.18 -18.25
C GLY A 133 -0.48 20.36 -17.73
N LYS A 134 -0.18 21.47 -17.03
CA LYS A 134 1.13 21.76 -16.45
C LYS A 134 1.08 21.62 -14.92
N ASN A 135 2.17 21.08 -14.37
CA ASN A 135 2.34 20.97 -12.92
C ASN A 135 2.54 22.37 -12.33
N ARG A 136 1.95 22.63 -11.15
CA ARG A 136 2.34 23.79 -10.33
C ARG A 136 3.74 23.61 -9.76
#